data_AF-A0A0E3QWY4-F1
#
_entry.id   AF-A0A0E3QWY4-F1
#
_cell.length_a   1.000
_cell.length_b   1.000
_cell.length_c   1.000
_cell.angle_alpha   90.00
_cell.angle_beta   90.00
_cell.angle_gamma   90.00
#
_symmetry.space_group_name_H-M   'P 1'
#
loop_
_entity.id
_entity.type
_entity.pdbx_description
1 polymer ?
#
loop_
_entity_poly.entity_id
_entity_poly.type
_entity_poly.pdbx_seq_one_letter_code
_entity_poly.pdbx_strand_id
1 'polypeptide(L)'
;MYQQGTSICMETSSTDNKPESEKTSYQRLLIAGLKKEIEMARRLDTENLASEIRKIGFSCQNCGKCCRRAFGDNRVAVIPSEIERIREYTDLSKLEVAGPFVTEGPIQDGAEESGEESPETSFRASEENEESFSPELLESLKDCIDFEGKIHAFGWILRRKRNGDCIFLEKDTYKCRIYPVRPMLCSTYPFYIEGLRLQTCECEGVGFPISIEDSRKMAENLLFRYISELEDTLNLYENFVDFRRGEKGLELAKKSQENGTFTCIVHDSRGSTEISV
;
A
#
# COMPACT_ATOMS: atom_id res chain seq x y z
N MET A 1 -51.26 34.30 -35.16
CA MET A 1 -50.58 34.54 -36.45
C MET A 1 -49.09 34.58 -36.19
N TYR A 2 -48.36 33.68 -36.85
CA TYR A 2 -46.95 33.72 -37.29
C TYR A 2 -45.86 34.14 -36.27
N GLN A 3 -44.94 33.27 -35.81
CA GLN A 3 -43.82 32.57 -36.47
C GLN A 3 -42.79 33.45 -37.20
N GLN A 4 -41.51 33.03 -37.06
CA GLN A 4 -40.24 33.43 -37.70
C GLN A 4 -39.43 34.47 -36.89
N GLY A 5 -38.20 34.25 -36.43
CA GLY A 5 -37.18 33.25 -36.75
C GLY A 5 -36.06 33.92 -37.54
N THR A 6 -34.90 34.16 -36.93
CA THR A 6 -33.62 34.26 -37.67
C THR A 6 -32.45 33.80 -36.80
N SER A 7 -31.79 32.77 -37.33
CA SER A 7 -30.51 32.20 -36.92
C SER A 7 -29.36 33.16 -37.20
N ILE A 8 -28.38 33.25 -36.29
CA ILE A 8 -26.97 33.49 -36.64
C ILE A 8 -26.12 32.58 -35.76
N CYS A 9 -25.52 31.58 -36.40
CA CYS A 9 -24.44 30.75 -35.85
C CYS A 9 -23.16 31.58 -35.76
N MET A 10 -22.41 31.43 -34.68
CA MET A 10 -20.94 31.48 -34.73
C MET A 10 -20.41 30.27 -33.99
N GLU A 11 -19.74 29.42 -34.76
CA GLU A 11 -18.93 28.31 -34.30
C GLU A 11 -17.85 28.84 -33.35
N THR A 12 -17.74 28.27 -32.15
CA THR A 12 -16.49 28.33 -31.40
C THR A 12 -15.99 26.92 -31.21
N SER A 13 -14.92 26.67 -31.95
CA SER A 13 -13.90 25.64 -31.80
C SER A 13 -13.97 24.85 -30.50
N SER A 14 -14.17 23.56 -30.68
CA SER A 14 -13.74 22.50 -29.78
C SER A 14 -12.26 22.68 -29.42
N THR A 15 -12.01 23.09 -28.19
CA THR A 15 -10.78 22.78 -27.48
C THR A 15 -11.17 22.02 -26.24
N ASP A 16 -10.88 20.72 -26.25
CA ASP A 16 -10.85 19.85 -25.07
C ASP A 16 -9.80 20.40 -24.09
N ASN A 17 -10.16 21.44 -23.34
CA ASN A 17 -9.43 21.83 -22.16
C ASN A 17 -9.88 20.91 -21.03
N LYS A 18 -9.18 19.79 -20.87
CA LYS A 18 -9.21 19.00 -19.65
C LYS A 18 -8.83 19.97 -18.52
N PRO A 19 -9.72 20.28 -17.56
CA PRO A 19 -9.37 21.21 -16.50
C PRO A 19 -8.28 20.53 -15.65
N GLU A 20 -7.05 21.07 -15.71
CA GLU A 20 -6.06 20.81 -14.66
C GLU A 20 -6.69 21.30 -13.36
N SER A 21 -7.24 20.37 -12.58
CA SER A 21 -7.79 20.67 -11.26
C SER A 21 -6.68 21.30 -10.43
N GLU A 22 -6.75 22.61 -10.18
CA GLU A 22 -5.79 23.29 -9.32
C GLU A 22 -5.72 22.61 -7.94
N LYS A 23 -4.50 22.40 -7.44
CA LYS A 23 -4.30 21.81 -6.11
C LYS A 23 -4.92 22.69 -5.03
N THR A 24 -5.58 22.09 -4.04
CA THR A 24 -6.13 22.81 -2.89
C THR A 24 -5.02 23.42 -2.03
N SER A 25 -5.34 24.41 -1.21
CA SER A 25 -4.39 24.98 -0.23
C SER A 25 -3.80 23.92 0.70
N TYR A 26 -4.63 22.95 1.12
CA TYR A 26 -4.22 21.83 1.95
C TYR A 26 -3.24 20.89 1.22
N GLN A 27 -3.54 20.53 -0.04
CA GLN A 27 -2.62 19.70 -0.85
C GLN A 27 -1.26 20.38 -1.05
N ARG A 28 -1.25 21.71 -1.31
CA ARG A 28 0.00 22.48 -1.41
C ARG A 28 0.80 22.44 -0.10
N LEU A 29 0.13 22.50 1.06
CA LEU A 29 0.78 22.40 2.37
C LEU A 29 1.41 21.01 2.59
N LEU A 30 0.69 19.93 2.26
CA LEU A 30 1.21 18.56 2.36
C LEU A 30 2.43 18.35 1.46
N ILE A 31 2.36 18.78 0.20
CA ILE A 31 3.46 18.71 -0.77
C ILE A 31 4.68 19.49 -0.27
N ALA A 32 4.48 20.70 0.26
CA ALA A 32 5.57 21.50 0.82
C ALA A 32 6.21 20.84 2.05
N GLY A 33 5.39 20.21 2.91
CA GLY A 33 5.85 19.42 4.05
C GLY A 33 6.74 18.26 3.62
N LEU A 34 6.28 17.43 2.69
CA LEU A 34 7.04 16.30 2.14
C LEU A 34 8.37 16.75 1.52
N LYS A 35 8.36 17.82 0.71
CA LYS A 35 9.58 18.37 0.10
C LYS A 35 10.61 18.77 1.15
N LYS A 36 10.17 19.45 2.22
CA LYS A 36 11.05 19.83 3.33
C LYS A 36 11.59 18.60 4.06
N GLU A 37 10.75 17.60 4.31
CA GLU A 37 11.14 16.37 4.99
C GLU A 37 12.16 15.57 4.17
N ILE A 38 11.96 15.43 2.86
CA ILE A 38 12.93 14.81 1.93
C ILE A 38 14.28 15.55 1.96
N GLU A 39 14.26 16.89 1.92
CA GLU A 39 15.48 17.70 2.01
C GLU A 39 16.23 17.47 3.33
N MET A 40 15.51 17.33 4.45
CA MET A 40 16.10 17.02 5.75
C MET A 40 16.59 15.57 5.81
N ALA A 41 15.83 14.61 5.30
CA ALA A 41 16.18 13.20 5.26
C ALA A 41 17.48 12.97 4.48
N ARG A 42 17.67 13.63 3.34
CA ARG A 42 18.91 13.58 2.53
C ARG A 42 20.15 14.11 3.27
N ARG A 43 19.98 14.85 4.37
CA ARG A 43 21.06 15.35 5.23
C ARG A 43 21.30 14.50 6.48
N LEU A 44 20.53 13.43 6.67
CA LEU A 44 20.77 12.51 7.78
C LEU A 44 22.14 11.85 7.64
N ASP A 45 22.84 11.76 8.76
CA ASP A 45 24.14 11.11 8.82
C ASP A 45 23.96 9.59 8.94
N THR A 46 24.20 8.89 7.83
CA THR A 46 24.10 7.44 7.74
C THR A 46 25.05 6.72 8.72
N GLU A 47 26.22 7.28 9.05
CA GLU A 47 27.13 6.66 10.01
C GLU A 47 26.59 6.77 11.45
N ASN A 48 25.90 7.86 11.78
CA ASN A 48 25.19 7.95 13.06
C ASN A 48 24.05 6.94 13.14
N LEU A 49 23.24 6.80 12.08
CA LEU A 49 22.20 5.77 12.02
C LEU A 49 22.79 4.36 12.18
N ALA A 50 23.89 4.06 11.50
CA ALA A 50 24.60 2.78 11.61
C ALA A 50 25.12 2.53 13.03
N SER A 51 25.66 3.57 13.69
CA SER A 51 26.10 3.51 15.09
C SER A 51 24.95 3.23 16.04
N GLU A 52 23.78 3.85 15.85
CA GLU A 52 22.58 3.59 16.64
C GLU A 52 22.04 2.18 16.41
N ILE A 53 21.90 1.74 15.16
CA ILE A 53 21.51 0.36 14.80
C ILE A 53 22.47 -0.66 15.45
N ARG A 54 23.78 -0.39 15.42
CA ARG A 54 24.78 -1.26 16.03
C ARG A 54 24.66 -1.34 17.55
N LYS A 55 24.32 -0.23 18.21
CA LYS A 55 24.05 -0.22 19.66
C LYS A 55 22.81 -1.01 20.02
N ILE A 56 21.75 -0.91 19.21
CA ILE A 56 20.51 -1.67 19.40
C ILE A 56 20.77 -3.16 19.19
N GLY A 57 21.57 -3.50 18.18
CA GLY A 57 21.85 -4.88 17.80
C GLY A 57 20.68 -5.51 17.05
N PHE A 58 20.99 -6.23 15.97
CA PHE A 58 19.99 -6.99 15.24
C PHE A 58 20.60 -8.15 14.45
N SER A 59 19.96 -9.31 14.54
CA SER A 59 20.20 -10.43 13.63
C SER A 59 18.89 -11.11 13.27
N CYS A 60 18.53 -11.11 11.99
CA CYS A 60 17.32 -11.80 11.53
C CYS A 60 17.46 -13.31 11.72
N GLN A 61 16.55 -13.90 12.50
CA GLN A 61 16.55 -15.34 12.79
C GLN A 61 15.88 -16.19 11.69
N ASN A 62 15.43 -15.56 10.59
CA ASN A 62 14.68 -16.23 9.52
C ASN A 62 13.48 -17.06 10.01
N CYS A 63 12.82 -16.61 11.09
CA CYS A 63 11.75 -17.36 11.76
C CYS A 63 10.36 -17.20 11.10
N GLY A 64 10.23 -16.31 10.11
CA GLY A 64 8.99 -16.05 9.37
C GLY A 64 7.85 -15.45 10.20
N LYS A 65 8.09 -15.01 11.44
CA LYS A 65 7.05 -14.41 12.31
C LYS A 65 6.47 -13.13 11.72
N CYS A 66 7.31 -12.21 11.24
CA CYS A 66 6.86 -10.98 10.57
C CYS A 66 6.03 -11.21 9.30
N CYS A 67 6.09 -12.41 8.70
CA CYS A 67 5.30 -12.75 7.54
C CYS A 67 3.94 -13.39 7.90
N ARG A 68 3.71 -13.72 9.17
CA ARG A 68 2.56 -14.51 9.61
C ARG A 68 1.56 -13.67 10.38
N ARG A 69 0.28 -13.76 10.02
CA ARG A 69 -0.79 -12.97 10.68
C ARG A 69 -0.93 -13.31 12.17
N ALA A 70 -0.62 -14.56 12.53
CA ALA A 70 -0.66 -15.05 13.91
C ALA A 70 0.31 -14.33 14.87
N PHE A 71 1.29 -13.58 14.33
CA PHE A 71 2.29 -12.85 15.14
C PHE A 71 2.13 -11.32 15.06
N GLY A 72 1.00 -10.83 14.52
CA GLY A 72 0.70 -9.40 14.45
C GLY A 72 0.29 -8.96 13.05
N ASP A 73 0.32 -7.64 12.83
CA ASP A 73 0.12 -7.06 11.51
C ASP A 73 1.32 -7.35 10.61
N ASN A 74 1.07 -8.02 9.49
CA ASN A 74 2.05 -8.41 8.49
C ASN A 74 1.78 -7.74 7.13
N ARG A 75 0.98 -6.67 7.11
CA ARG A 75 0.70 -5.88 5.91
C ARG A 75 1.95 -5.14 5.47
N VAL A 76 2.20 -5.15 4.16
CA VAL A 76 3.37 -4.53 3.54
C VAL A 76 2.91 -3.69 2.37
N ALA A 77 2.89 -2.37 2.56
CA ALA A 77 2.75 -1.43 1.46
C ALA A 77 3.97 -1.56 0.54
N VAL A 78 3.75 -1.48 -0.77
CA VAL A 78 4.80 -1.59 -1.78
C VAL A 78 4.66 -0.49 -2.81
N ILE A 79 5.78 0.12 -3.20
CA ILE A 79 5.78 1.10 -4.29
C ILE A 79 5.88 0.38 -5.65
N PRO A 80 5.48 1.02 -6.77
CA PRO A 80 5.45 0.38 -8.08
C PRO A 80 6.78 -0.25 -8.51
N SER A 81 7.92 0.35 -8.16
CA SER A 81 9.24 -0.21 -8.50
C SER A 81 9.54 -1.52 -7.79
N GLU A 82 8.99 -1.76 -6.60
CA GLU A 82 9.16 -3.03 -5.88
C GLU A 82 8.32 -4.12 -6.48
N ILE A 83 7.10 -3.78 -6.91
CA ILE A 83 6.24 -4.71 -7.60
C ILE A 83 6.93 -5.21 -8.86
N GLU A 84 7.53 -4.33 -9.68
CA GLU A 84 8.27 -4.76 -10.88
C GLU A 84 9.44 -5.69 -10.55
N ARG A 85 10.26 -5.37 -9.53
CA ARG A 85 11.37 -6.25 -9.12
C ARG A 85 10.89 -7.63 -8.69
N ILE A 86 9.76 -7.72 -7.99
CA ILE A 86 9.18 -8.99 -7.55
C ILE A 86 8.63 -9.77 -8.75
N ARG A 87 7.96 -9.09 -9.68
CA ARG A 87 7.44 -9.71 -10.92
C ARG A 87 8.57 -10.31 -11.75
N GLU A 88 9.65 -9.54 -11.97
CA GLU A 88 10.84 -10.01 -12.71
C GLU A 88 11.50 -11.23 -12.06
N TYR A 89 11.40 -11.36 -10.73
CA TYR A 89 11.98 -12.49 -10.01
C TYR A 89 11.06 -13.73 -9.92
N THR A 90 9.75 -13.55 -10.04
CA THR A 90 8.75 -14.60 -9.75
C THR A 90 7.87 -15.00 -10.92
N ASP A 91 7.94 -14.30 -12.04
CA ASP A 91 7.04 -14.41 -13.20
C ASP A 91 5.54 -14.19 -12.89
N LEU A 92 5.21 -13.71 -11.68
CA LEU A 92 3.85 -13.38 -11.28
C LEU A 92 3.36 -12.10 -11.97
N SER A 93 2.04 -12.01 -12.19
CA SER A 93 1.40 -10.78 -12.60
C SER A 93 1.40 -9.73 -11.48
N LYS A 94 1.17 -8.47 -11.85
CA LYS A 94 1.07 -7.35 -10.88
C LYS A 94 0.06 -7.64 -9.77
N LEU A 95 -1.12 -8.17 -10.14
CA LEU A 95 -2.25 -8.40 -9.22
C LEU A 95 -2.07 -9.64 -8.33
N GLU A 96 -1.24 -10.59 -8.75
CA GLU A 96 -0.81 -11.72 -7.92
C GLU A 96 0.23 -11.29 -6.87
N VAL A 97 1.07 -10.31 -7.20
CA VAL A 97 2.06 -9.75 -6.26
C VAL A 97 1.39 -8.81 -5.25
N ALA A 98 0.61 -7.84 -5.73
CA ALA A 98 0.04 -6.79 -4.91
C ALA A 98 -1.40 -6.43 -5.33
N GLY A 99 -2.24 -6.17 -4.33
CA GLY A 99 -3.60 -5.67 -4.50
C GLY A 99 -3.70 -4.15 -4.27
N PRO A 100 -4.83 -3.53 -4.64
CA PRO A 100 -5.16 -2.16 -4.26
C PRO A 100 -5.06 -1.95 -2.75
N PHE A 101 -4.35 -0.92 -2.30
CA PHE A 101 -4.34 -0.58 -0.89
C PHE A 101 -5.57 0.24 -0.53
N VAL A 102 -6.58 -0.47 -0.03
CA VAL A 102 -7.80 0.12 0.50
C VAL A 102 -7.77 0.00 2.01
N THR A 103 -7.86 1.13 2.71
CA THR A 103 -7.82 1.13 4.18
C THR A 103 -9.08 0.47 4.71
N GLU A 104 -8.98 -0.81 5.09
CA GLU A 104 -10.01 -1.46 5.89
C GLU A 104 -10.21 -0.65 7.18
N GLY A 105 -11.47 -0.46 7.59
CA GLY A 105 -11.81 0.18 8.86
C GLY A 105 -11.09 -0.45 10.07
N PRO A 106 -11.12 0.20 11.23
CA PRO A 106 -10.34 -0.23 12.40
C PRO A 106 -10.57 -1.72 12.70
N ILE A 107 -9.45 -2.46 12.81
CA ILE A 107 -9.42 -3.86 13.22
C ILE A 107 -10.05 -3.93 14.61
N GLN A 108 -11.15 -4.68 14.75
CA GLN A 108 -11.66 -5.01 16.08
C GLN A 108 -10.63 -5.93 16.73
N ASP A 109 -9.92 -5.43 17.74
CA ASP A 109 -9.09 -6.25 18.61
C ASP A 109 -10.00 -7.26 19.31
N GLY A 110 -10.05 -8.48 18.77
CA GLY A 110 -10.69 -9.62 19.39
C GLY A 110 -9.91 -10.05 20.61
N ALA A 111 -10.12 -9.36 21.73
CA ALA A 111 -9.84 -9.93 23.03
C ALA A 111 -10.93 -10.96 23.33
N GLU A 112 -10.61 -12.25 23.21
CA GLU A 112 -11.18 -13.31 24.04
C GLU A 112 -10.24 -14.51 24.03
N GLU A 113 -9.50 -14.67 25.13
CA GLU A 113 -8.87 -15.93 25.51
C GLU A 113 -9.97 -16.96 25.80
N SER A 114 -9.96 -18.08 25.09
CA SER A 114 -10.29 -19.39 25.68
C SER A 114 -9.65 -20.50 24.86
N GLY A 115 -9.09 -21.48 25.57
CA GLY A 115 -8.17 -22.47 25.02
C GLY A 115 -8.80 -23.74 24.46
N GLU A 116 -7.86 -24.65 24.16
CA GLU A 116 -7.97 -26.09 23.93
C GLU A 116 -8.23 -26.62 22.50
N GLU A 117 -7.14 -27.22 22.00
CA GLU A 117 -6.97 -28.42 21.16
C GLU A 117 -7.66 -28.59 19.79
N SER A 118 -6.82 -28.90 18.80
CA SER A 118 -7.18 -29.37 17.45
C SER A 118 -7.93 -30.71 17.48
N PRO A 119 -8.65 -31.05 16.40
CA PRO A 119 -8.03 -32.03 15.51
C PRO A 119 -8.21 -31.73 14.01
N GLU A 120 -7.19 -32.16 13.26
CA GLU A 120 -7.16 -32.26 11.81
C GLU A 120 -8.44 -32.90 11.24
N THR A 121 -9.03 -32.32 10.21
CA THR A 121 -9.65 -33.09 9.11
C THR A 121 -9.81 -32.22 7.86
N SER A 122 -9.65 -32.91 6.72
CA SER A 122 -9.58 -32.43 5.36
C SER A 122 -10.58 -31.33 4.98
N PHE A 123 -10.08 -30.26 4.33
CA PHE A 123 -10.93 -29.44 3.46
C PHE A 123 -10.26 -29.26 2.11
N ARG A 124 -11.01 -29.65 1.07
CA ARG A 124 -10.63 -29.59 -0.34
C ARG A 124 -10.27 -28.16 -0.72
N ALA A 125 -9.14 -28.01 -1.40
CA ALA A 125 -8.78 -26.78 -2.08
C ALA A 125 -9.80 -26.54 -3.21
N SER A 126 -10.66 -25.54 -3.01
CA SER A 126 -11.33 -24.86 -4.12
C SER A 126 -10.76 -23.46 -4.17
N GLU A 127 -10.07 -23.24 -5.28
CA GLU A 127 -9.46 -22.01 -5.74
C GLU A 127 -10.55 -20.97 -5.95
N GLU A 128 -10.36 -19.77 -5.38
CA GLU A 128 -10.83 -18.48 -5.89
C GLU A 128 -10.36 -17.40 -4.90
N ASN A 129 -9.52 -16.50 -5.42
CA ASN A 129 -8.96 -15.34 -4.73
C ASN A 129 -9.98 -14.21 -4.84
N GLU A 130 -10.55 -13.75 -3.75
CA GLU A 130 -11.22 -12.45 -3.73
C GLU A 130 -11.05 -11.83 -2.34
N GLU A 131 -10.37 -10.69 -2.29
CA GLU A 131 -10.61 -9.69 -1.25
C GLU A 131 -12.06 -9.26 -1.38
N SER A 132 -12.98 -10.02 -0.79
CA SER A 132 -14.40 -9.74 -0.89
C SER A 132 -14.71 -8.49 -0.08
N PHE A 133 -15.17 -7.43 -0.74
CA PHE A 133 -15.52 -6.18 -0.07
C PHE A 133 -16.84 -6.33 0.68
N SER A 134 -16.88 -6.83 1.92
CA SER A 134 -18.15 -6.94 2.67
C SER A 134 -18.98 -5.64 2.62
N PRO A 135 -20.32 -5.69 2.62
CA PRO A 135 -21.17 -4.49 2.59
C PRO A 135 -20.80 -3.43 3.64
N GLU A 136 -20.33 -3.86 4.81
CA GLU A 136 -19.82 -3.02 5.90
C GLU A 136 -18.53 -2.28 5.51
N LEU A 137 -17.64 -2.94 4.77
CA LEU A 137 -16.40 -2.36 4.26
C LEU A 137 -16.73 -1.26 3.23
N LEU A 138 -17.67 -1.48 2.32
CA LEU A 138 -18.09 -0.45 1.36
C LEU A 138 -18.65 0.80 2.03
N GLU A 139 -19.40 0.63 3.13
CA GLU A 139 -19.90 1.77 3.90
C GLU A 139 -18.74 2.60 4.49
N SER A 140 -17.72 1.92 5.02
CA SER A 140 -16.51 2.58 5.55
C SER A 140 -15.68 3.28 4.45
N LEU A 141 -15.88 2.90 3.20
CA LEU A 141 -15.16 3.42 2.03
C LEU A 141 -15.95 4.46 1.23
N LYS A 142 -17.06 4.95 1.75
CA LYS A 142 -17.94 5.90 1.03
C LYS A 142 -17.19 7.11 0.45
N ASP A 143 -16.20 7.65 1.18
CA ASP A 143 -15.40 8.79 0.73
C ASP A 143 -14.34 8.42 -0.35
N CYS A 144 -14.12 7.13 -0.56
CA CYS A 144 -13.28 6.57 -1.60
C CYS A 144 -14.07 6.12 -2.83
N ILE A 145 -15.40 6.27 -2.85
CA ILE A 145 -16.24 5.83 -3.97
C ILE A 145 -16.64 7.02 -4.83
N ASP A 146 -16.40 6.94 -6.14
CA ASP A 146 -16.79 7.98 -7.09
C ASP A 146 -18.28 7.91 -7.49
N PHE A 147 -18.73 8.86 -8.30
CA PHE A 147 -20.13 8.92 -8.76
C PHE A 147 -20.54 7.75 -9.67
N GLU A 148 -19.59 6.98 -10.21
CA GLU A 148 -19.82 5.79 -11.04
C GLU A 148 -19.82 4.50 -10.21
N GLY A 149 -19.48 4.58 -8.92
CA GLY A 149 -19.37 3.42 -8.03
C GLY A 149 -18.00 2.74 -8.05
N LYS A 150 -16.97 3.38 -8.61
CA LYS A 150 -15.60 2.87 -8.61
C LYS A 150 -14.93 3.17 -7.27
N ILE A 151 -14.13 2.23 -6.77
CA ILE A 151 -13.43 2.36 -5.48
C ILE A 151 -12.02 2.90 -5.73
N HIS A 152 -11.66 3.99 -5.08
CA HIS A 152 -10.34 4.62 -5.21
C HIS A 152 -9.41 4.13 -4.09
N ALA A 153 -8.30 3.51 -4.48
CA ALA A 153 -7.25 3.03 -3.59
C ALA A 153 -5.99 3.91 -3.72
N PHE A 154 -5.22 4.04 -2.65
CA PHE A 154 -4.03 4.89 -2.61
C PHE A 154 -2.79 4.03 -2.36
N GLY A 155 -2.15 3.62 -3.45
CA GLY A 155 -1.01 2.73 -3.43
C GLY A 155 -1.38 1.24 -3.46
N TRP A 156 -0.37 0.42 -3.17
CA TRP A 156 -0.43 -1.03 -3.32
C TRP A 156 0.00 -1.72 -2.04
N ILE A 157 -0.57 -2.89 -1.79
CA ILE A 157 -0.26 -3.75 -0.65
C ILE A 157 0.06 -5.16 -1.14
N LEU A 158 1.07 -5.81 -0.57
CA LEU A 158 1.37 -7.20 -0.90
C LEU A 158 0.13 -8.08 -0.66
N ARG A 159 -0.13 -8.99 -1.61
CA ARG A 159 -1.16 -10.01 -1.42
C ARG A 159 -0.85 -10.88 -0.20
N ARG A 160 -1.91 -11.39 0.41
CA ARG A 160 -1.87 -12.34 1.52
C ARG A 160 -2.60 -13.61 1.11
N LYS A 161 -2.20 -14.72 1.72
CA LYS A 161 -2.91 -15.98 1.66
C LYS A 161 -4.22 -15.87 2.45
N ARG A 162 -5.12 -16.84 2.27
CA ARG A 162 -6.39 -16.92 2.99
C ARG A 162 -6.24 -16.92 4.52
N ASN A 163 -5.16 -17.50 5.04
CA ASN A 163 -4.87 -17.50 6.48
C ASN A 163 -4.27 -16.16 6.98
N GLY A 164 -4.19 -15.14 6.12
CA GLY A 164 -3.61 -13.83 6.42
C GLY A 164 -2.09 -13.77 6.29
N ASP A 165 -1.39 -14.87 6.04
CA ASP A 165 0.07 -14.85 5.88
C ASP A 165 0.49 -14.18 4.57
N CYS A 166 1.73 -13.66 4.51
CA CYS A 166 2.31 -13.13 3.29
C CYS A 166 2.24 -14.17 2.15
N ILE A 167 1.87 -13.73 0.93
CA ILE A 167 1.82 -14.58 -0.26
C ILE A 167 3.15 -15.29 -0.58
N PHE A 168 4.27 -14.71 -0.15
CA PHE A 168 5.62 -15.23 -0.39
C PHE A 168 6.20 -16.10 0.73
N LEU A 169 5.43 -16.38 1.79
CA LEU A 169 5.88 -17.25 2.88
C LEU A 169 5.78 -18.73 2.48
N GLU A 170 6.87 -19.49 2.58
CA GLU A 170 6.84 -20.94 2.37
C GLU A 170 6.19 -21.66 3.56
N LYS A 171 5.28 -22.61 3.29
CA LYS A 171 4.45 -23.24 4.33
C LYS A 171 5.27 -24.08 5.31
N ASP A 172 6.21 -24.88 4.80
CA ASP A 172 6.91 -25.89 5.59
C ASP A 172 8.19 -25.34 6.24
N THR A 173 8.85 -24.39 5.57
CA THR A 173 10.13 -23.84 6.04
C THR A 173 9.99 -22.49 6.73
N TYR A 174 8.84 -21.81 6.59
CA TYR A 174 8.60 -20.43 6.99
C TYR A 174 9.61 -19.41 6.43
N LYS A 175 10.29 -19.77 5.34
CA LYS A 175 11.22 -18.88 4.63
C LYS A 175 10.48 -18.04 3.60
N CYS A 176 10.98 -16.84 3.36
CA CYS A 176 10.49 -15.99 2.29
C CYS A 176 11.05 -16.47 0.94
N ARG A 177 10.19 -16.84 -0.02
CA ARG A 177 10.61 -17.31 -1.35
C ARG A 177 11.26 -16.22 -2.22
N ILE A 178 11.00 -14.95 -1.90
CA ILE A 178 11.58 -13.79 -2.58
C ILE A 178 12.65 -13.07 -1.74
N TYR A 179 13.33 -13.79 -0.84
CA TYR A 179 14.31 -13.20 0.08
C TYR A 179 15.31 -12.22 -0.57
N PRO A 180 15.87 -12.49 -1.78
CA PRO A 180 16.80 -11.59 -2.46
C PRO A 180 16.19 -10.29 -2.98
N VAL A 181 14.88 -10.27 -3.24
CA VAL A 181 14.14 -9.12 -3.82
C VAL A 181 13.00 -8.65 -2.92
N ARG A 182 13.12 -8.88 -1.61
CA ARG A 182 12.13 -8.43 -0.61
C ARG A 182 11.85 -6.94 -0.75
N PRO A 183 10.61 -6.50 -0.49
CA PRO A 183 10.31 -5.08 -0.33
C PRO A 183 11.26 -4.42 0.66
N MET A 184 11.47 -3.11 0.51
CA MET A 184 12.32 -2.30 1.36
C MET A 184 11.89 -2.42 2.82
N LEU A 185 10.58 -2.36 3.10
CA LEU A 185 10.03 -2.57 4.45
C LEU A 185 10.49 -3.90 5.05
N CYS A 186 10.35 -5.00 4.31
CA CYS A 186 10.78 -6.33 4.75
C CYS A 186 12.30 -6.47 4.89
N SER A 187 13.08 -5.68 4.14
CA SER A 187 14.54 -5.71 4.13
C SER A 187 15.15 -4.87 5.24
N THR A 188 14.45 -3.84 5.72
CA THR A 188 14.92 -2.95 6.80
C THR A 188 14.29 -3.26 8.16
N TYR A 189 13.23 -4.07 8.21
CA TYR A 189 12.62 -4.51 9.47
C TYR A 189 13.67 -5.16 10.39
N PRO A 190 13.73 -4.79 11.69
CA PRO A 190 12.70 -4.09 12.46
C PRO A 190 12.86 -2.55 12.50
N PHE A 191 13.80 -1.99 11.75
CA PHE A 191 14.08 -0.56 11.79
C PHE A 191 13.21 0.22 10.80
N TYR A 192 12.79 1.40 11.23
CA TYR A 192 12.11 2.40 10.40
C TYR A 192 12.56 3.81 10.82
N ILE A 193 12.32 4.80 9.97
CA ILE A 193 12.55 6.22 10.30
C ILE A 193 11.19 6.91 10.36
N GLU A 194 10.94 7.64 11.44
CA GLU A 194 9.76 8.47 11.60
C GLU A 194 10.17 9.82 12.18
N GLY A 195 9.72 10.91 11.55
CA GLY A 195 10.08 12.27 11.99
C GLY A 195 11.59 12.48 12.05
N LEU A 196 12.33 11.95 11.07
CA LEU A 196 13.79 12.01 10.96
C LEU A 196 14.55 11.28 12.09
N ARG A 197 13.89 10.37 12.81
CA ARG A 197 14.49 9.60 13.92
C ARG A 197 14.40 8.10 13.66
N LEU A 198 15.46 7.39 14.02
CA LEU A 198 15.48 5.93 14.03
C LEU A 198 14.46 5.41 15.06
N GLN A 199 13.65 4.45 14.63
CA GLN A 199 12.72 3.72 15.45
C GLN A 199 12.91 2.21 15.25
N THR A 200 12.38 1.40 16.15
CA THR A 200 12.50 -0.06 16.11
C THR A 200 11.20 -0.72 16.52
N CYS A 201 10.72 -1.65 15.70
CA CYS A 201 9.57 -2.50 16.02
C CYS A 201 9.99 -3.69 16.91
N GLU A 202 9.01 -4.33 17.54
CA GLU A 202 9.24 -5.58 18.26
C GLU A 202 9.70 -6.68 17.31
N CYS A 203 10.86 -7.29 17.59
CA CYS A 203 11.36 -8.44 16.84
C CYS A 203 12.33 -9.25 17.71
N GLU A 204 12.24 -10.58 17.64
CA GLU A 204 13.11 -11.50 18.39
C GLU A 204 14.59 -11.42 17.96
N GLY A 205 14.88 -10.82 16.81
CA GLY A 205 16.24 -10.60 16.35
C GLY A 205 16.93 -9.40 17.00
N VAL A 206 16.20 -8.53 17.71
CA VAL A 206 16.76 -7.34 18.37
C VAL A 206 17.64 -7.74 19.54
N GLY A 207 18.74 -6.99 19.75
CA GLY A 207 19.73 -7.25 20.81
C GLY A 207 20.80 -8.27 20.43
N PHE A 208 20.65 -8.99 19.32
CA PHE A 208 21.71 -9.84 18.78
C PHE A 208 22.84 -8.99 18.17
N PRO A 209 24.11 -9.44 18.24
CA PRO A 209 25.21 -8.69 17.64
C PRO A 209 25.04 -8.50 16.14
N ILE A 210 25.29 -7.27 15.68
CA ILE A 210 25.38 -6.91 14.25
C ILE A 210 26.80 -6.40 13.95
N SER A 211 27.35 -6.82 12.81
CA SER A 211 28.66 -6.36 12.37
C SER A 211 28.63 -4.87 12.01
N ILE A 212 29.81 -4.22 11.97
CA ILE A 212 29.90 -2.82 11.53
C ILE A 212 29.42 -2.70 10.09
N GLU A 213 29.83 -3.63 9.22
CA GLU A 213 29.44 -3.67 7.81
C GLU A 213 27.92 -3.83 7.64
N ASP A 214 27.32 -4.79 8.35
CA ASP A 214 25.87 -5.03 8.27
C ASP A 214 25.06 -3.86 8.85
N SER A 215 25.57 -3.20 9.91
CA SER A 215 24.91 -2.03 10.49
C SER A 215 24.90 -0.84 9.52
N ARG A 216 25.97 -0.64 8.75
CA ARG A 216 26.03 0.37 7.69
C ARG A 216 25.08 0.04 6.56
N LYS A 217 25.10 -1.19 6.06
CA LYS A 217 24.19 -1.65 5.01
C LYS A 217 22.73 -1.50 5.43
N MET A 218 22.40 -1.82 6.69
CA MET A 218 21.07 -1.61 7.23
C MET A 218 20.69 -0.13 7.26
N ALA A 219 21.59 0.75 7.73
CA ALA A 219 21.37 2.19 7.75
C ALA A 219 21.17 2.80 6.35
N GLU A 220 21.99 2.39 5.38
CA GLU A 220 21.87 2.80 3.97
C GLU A 220 20.54 2.38 3.37
N ASN A 221 20.16 1.10 3.53
CA ASN A 221 18.88 0.59 3.04
C ASN A 221 17.70 1.28 3.73
N LEU A 222 17.82 1.57 5.03
CA LEU A 222 16.79 2.23 5.80
C LEU A 222 16.59 3.68 5.37
N LEU A 223 17.68 4.43 5.17
CA LEU A 223 17.60 5.81 4.68
C LEU A 223 17.08 5.85 3.23
N PHE A 224 17.54 4.92 2.39
CA PHE A 224 17.04 4.76 1.02
C PHE A 224 15.53 4.48 1.01
N ARG A 225 15.06 3.55 1.85
CA ARG A 225 13.65 3.24 2.02
C ARG A 225 12.85 4.49 2.38
N TYR A 226 13.27 5.18 3.44
CA TYR A 226 12.53 6.34 3.96
C TYR A 226 12.42 7.46 2.93
N ILE A 227 13.52 7.79 2.23
CA ILE A 227 13.50 8.78 1.15
C ILE A 227 12.61 8.32 0.00
N SER A 228 12.71 7.04 -0.41
CA SER A 228 11.90 6.49 -1.50
C SER A 228 10.40 6.52 -1.20
N GLU A 229 9.99 6.18 0.02
CA GLU A 229 8.59 6.23 0.46
C GLU A 229 8.06 7.67 0.50
N LEU A 230 8.87 8.63 0.95
CA LEU A 230 8.53 10.06 0.92
C LEU A 230 8.40 10.59 -0.51
N GLU A 231 9.32 10.23 -1.40
CA GLU A 231 9.30 10.63 -2.81
C GLU A 231 8.10 10.00 -3.56
N ASP A 232 7.79 8.73 -3.28
CA ASP A 232 6.61 8.06 -3.84
C ASP A 232 5.32 8.76 -3.41
N THR A 233 5.21 9.09 -2.12
CA THR A 233 4.06 9.84 -1.55
C THR A 233 3.97 11.25 -2.15
N LEU A 234 5.10 11.93 -2.32
CA LEU A 234 5.14 13.24 -2.95
C LEU A 234 4.64 13.18 -4.39
N ASN A 235 5.14 12.23 -5.17
CA ASN A 235 4.72 12.02 -6.56
C ASN A 235 3.22 11.68 -6.65
N LEU A 236 2.71 10.84 -5.74
CA LEU A 236 1.28 10.58 -5.63
C LEU A 236 0.51 11.88 -5.42
N TYR A 237 0.88 12.73 -4.46
CA TYR A 237 0.17 13.98 -4.21
C TYR A 237 0.31 15.01 -5.33
N GLU A 238 1.45 15.07 -6.02
CA GLU A 238 1.65 15.95 -7.17
C GLU A 238 0.81 15.49 -8.37
N ASN A 239 0.66 14.19 -8.59
CA ASN A 239 -0.09 13.64 -9.73
C ASN A 239 -1.57 13.40 -9.44
N PHE A 240 -1.98 13.33 -8.17
CA PHE A 240 -3.35 13.01 -7.78
C PHE A 240 -4.32 14.11 -8.20
N VAL A 241 -5.33 13.73 -8.99
CA VAL A 241 -6.47 14.58 -9.33
C VAL A 241 -7.67 14.05 -8.58
N ASP A 242 -8.32 14.93 -7.82
CA ASP A 242 -9.50 14.54 -7.05
C ASP A 242 -10.63 14.09 -7.99
N PHE A 243 -11.46 13.19 -7.49
CA PHE A 243 -12.53 12.57 -8.24
C PHE A 243 -13.88 12.99 -7.69
N ARG A 244 -14.89 13.00 -8.56
CA ARG A 244 -16.22 13.44 -8.18
C ARG A 244 -16.93 12.32 -7.43
N ARG A 245 -17.41 12.63 -6.24
CA ARG A 245 -18.31 11.77 -5.46
C ARG A 245 -19.75 12.10 -5.84
N GLY A 246 -20.65 11.13 -5.72
CA GLY A 246 -22.07 11.32 -6.01
C GLY A 246 -22.95 10.55 -5.02
N GLU A 247 -24.18 11.03 -4.79
CA GLU A 247 -25.12 10.44 -3.82
C GLU A 247 -25.38 8.94 -4.07
N LYS A 248 -25.33 8.52 -5.34
CA LYS A 248 -25.58 7.13 -5.77
C LYS A 248 -24.33 6.26 -5.89
N GLY A 249 -23.13 6.80 -5.68
CA GLY A 249 -21.88 6.06 -5.88
C GLY A 249 -21.82 4.78 -5.04
N LEU A 250 -22.15 4.90 -3.75
CA LEU A 250 -22.19 3.76 -2.83
C LEU A 250 -23.22 2.69 -3.22
N GLU A 251 -24.40 3.10 -3.70
CA GLU A 251 -25.43 2.16 -4.18
C GLU A 251 -24.96 1.40 -5.42
N LEU A 252 -24.28 2.09 -6.34
CA LEU A 252 -23.69 1.47 -7.53
C LEU A 252 -22.56 0.50 -7.17
N ALA A 253 -21.70 0.86 -6.21
CA ALA A 253 -20.64 -0.02 -5.72
C ALA A 253 -21.22 -1.31 -5.09
N LYS A 254 -22.23 -1.18 -4.21
CA LYS A 254 -22.93 -2.34 -3.60
C LYS A 254 -23.56 -3.24 -4.65
N LYS A 255 -24.25 -2.66 -5.64
CA LYS A 255 -24.85 -3.43 -6.74
C LYS A 255 -23.80 -4.15 -7.59
N SER A 256 -22.67 -3.52 -7.84
CA SER A 256 -21.58 -4.13 -8.62
C SER A 256 -20.99 -5.32 -7.86
N GLN A 257 -20.75 -5.16 -6.56
CA GLN A 257 -20.30 -6.24 -5.67
C GLN A 257 -21.27 -7.44 -5.68
N GLU A 258 -22.58 -7.22 -5.59
CA GLU A 258 -23.59 -8.29 -5.66
C GLU A 258 -23.51 -9.11 -6.97
N ASN A 259 -23.06 -8.48 -8.06
CA ASN A 259 -22.86 -9.13 -9.35
C ASN A 259 -21.48 -9.78 -9.50
N GLY A 260 -20.64 -9.78 -8.45
CA GLY A 260 -19.28 -10.32 -8.49
C GLY A 260 -18.33 -9.51 -9.36
N THR A 261 -18.60 -8.21 -9.55
CA THR A 261 -17.75 -7.34 -10.36
C THR A 261 -17.52 -6.03 -9.64
N PHE A 262 -16.29 -5.59 -9.43
CA PHE A 262 -16.07 -4.21 -9.03
C PHE A 262 -14.81 -3.61 -9.65
N THR A 263 -14.88 -2.32 -9.93
CA THR A 263 -13.78 -1.57 -10.54
C THR A 263 -13.07 -0.76 -9.47
N CYS A 264 -11.77 -0.97 -9.35
CA CYS A 264 -10.89 -0.18 -8.49
C CYS A 264 -10.01 0.75 -9.33
N ILE A 265 -9.90 2.01 -8.93
CA ILE A 265 -8.90 2.94 -9.46
C ILE A 265 -7.78 3.07 -8.43
N VAL A 266 -6.60 2.53 -8.75
CA VAL A 266 -5.43 2.65 -7.89
C VAL A 266 -4.63 3.87 -8.28
N HIS A 267 -4.43 4.78 -7.33
CA HIS A 267 -3.58 5.95 -7.46
C HIS A 267 -2.23 5.66 -6.83
N ASP A 268 -1.16 5.73 -7.63
CA ASP A 268 0.23 5.59 -7.17
C ASP A 268 1.12 6.71 -7.75
N SER A 269 2.43 6.67 -7.47
CA SER A 269 3.38 7.67 -7.97
C SER A 269 3.49 7.75 -9.49
N ARG A 270 3.05 6.72 -10.23
CA ARG A 270 3.02 6.67 -11.70
C ARG A 270 1.67 7.11 -12.29
N GLY A 271 0.67 7.40 -11.45
CA GLY A 271 -0.65 7.89 -11.84
C GLY A 271 -1.79 6.95 -11.42
N SER A 272 -2.90 7.03 -12.14
CA SER A 272 -4.11 6.25 -11.82
C SER A 272 -4.27 5.09 -12.80
N THR A 273 -4.47 3.88 -12.27
CA THR A 273 -4.73 2.67 -13.07
C THR A 273 -6.10 2.11 -12.70
N GLU A 274 -6.96 1.89 -13.70
CA GLU A 274 -8.23 1.18 -13.51
C GLU A 274 -7.99 -0.33 -13.55
N ILE A 275 -8.56 -1.05 -12.59
CA ILE A 275 -8.45 -2.49 -12.41
C ILE A 275 -9.86 -3.05 -12.22
N SER A 276 -10.23 -4.01 -13.04
CA SER A 276 -11.40 -4.85 -12.80
C SER A 276 -10.97 -6.02 -11.91
N VAL A 277 -11.62 -6.16 -10.77
CA VAL A 277 -11.47 -7.29 -9.86
C VAL A 277 -12.73 -8.14 -9.93
#